data_AF-A0A314UV76-F1
#
_entry.id   AF-A0A314UV76-F1
#
_cell.length_a   1.000
_cell.length_b   1.000
_cell.length_c   1.000
_cell.angle_alpha   90.00
_cell.angle_beta   90.00
_cell.angle_gamma   90.00
#
_symmetry.space_group_name_H-M   'P 1'
#
loop_
_entity.id
_entity.type
_entity.pdbx_description
1 polymer ?
#
loop_
_entity_poly.entity_id
_entity_poly.type
_entity_poly.pdbx_seq_one_letter_code
_entity_poly.pdbx_strand_id
1 'polypeptide(L)'
;MKMMSSKGSGPAAIWEEEIERSESYLLCSLYEEAASSASSILKRLSKHSEDLEAGDPFELYDMLESAGMVLVQSFKQLGRTSEILNELKLLFATVPTIPVQLLLTGACFYISEGHSHGIQEFLEEFLSRWSFVNEQYVLVGTGDNADDAEKCDGPFLLGVDKYLEVVEVYVLKLLGTNLNDVDLASSWVENAKLPEDRRQVLLRYTHCILLKPLTHQKDPSHLCWRMKLIEHV
;
A
#
# COMPACT_ATOMS: atom_id res chain seq x y z
N MET A 1 44.12 -24.12 -1.25
CA MET A 1 43.46 -23.08 -2.07
C MET A 1 42.00 -23.51 -2.19
N LYS A 2 41.13 -22.94 -1.34
CA LYS A 2 39.72 -23.34 -1.22
C LYS A 2 38.96 -22.56 -2.28
N MET A 3 38.35 -23.24 -3.24
CA MET A 3 37.50 -22.57 -4.23
C MET A 3 36.33 -21.90 -3.48
N MET A 4 36.28 -20.58 -3.56
CA MET A 4 35.14 -19.79 -3.13
C MET A 4 34.03 -20.06 -4.15
N SER A 5 33.04 -20.86 -3.72
CA SER A 5 31.77 -20.94 -4.44
C SER A 5 31.11 -19.59 -4.31
N SER A 6 31.03 -18.85 -5.42
CA SER A 6 30.21 -17.66 -5.55
C SER A 6 28.77 -18.04 -5.17
N LYS A 7 28.33 -17.70 -3.96
CA LYS A 7 26.92 -17.80 -3.56
C LYS A 7 26.17 -16.78 -4.41
N GLY A 8 25.29 -17.30 -5.27
CA GLY A 8 24.66 -16.55 -6.34
C GLY A 8 23.68 -15.49 -5.85
N SER A 9 23.59 -14.41 -6.64
CA SER A 9 22.54 -13.39 -6.61
C SER A 9 21.21 -13.99 -7.09
N GLY A 10 20.60 -14.86 -6.27
CA GLY A 10 19.28 -15.45 -6.55
C GLY A 10 18.18 -14.86 -5.66
N PRO A 11 16.90 -14.98 -6.04
CA PRO A 11 15.74 -14.53 -5.25
C PRO A 11 15.75 -15.04 -3.80
N ALA A 12 16.02 -16.34 -3.62
CA ALA A 12 16.12 -16.97 -2.30
C ALA A 12 17.19 -16.36 -1.39
N ALA A 13 18.32 -15.89 -1.95
CA ALA A 13 19.37 -15.26 -1.15
C ALA A 13 18.98 -13.85 -0.70
N ILE A 14 18.17 -13.13 -1.48
CA ILE A 14 17.64 -11.82 -1.09
C ILE A 14 16.64 -12.00 0.06
N TRP A 15 15.74 -12.97 -0.05
CA TRP A 15 14.77 -13.28 0.99
C TRP A 15 15.44 -13.73 2.29
N GLU A 16 16.20 -14.84 2.25
CA GLU A 16 16.73 -15.49 3.45
C GLU A 16 17.82 -14.68 4.17
N GLU A 17 18.67 -13.94 3.44
CA GLU A 17 19.83 -13.29 4.09
C GLU A 17 19.68 -11.76 4.22
N GLU A 18 19.00 -11.10 3.29
CA GLU A 18 18.98 -9.64 3.25
C GLU A 18 17.74 -9.01 3.90
N ILE A 19 16.55 -9.53 3.57
CA ILE A 19 15.28 -9.04 4.15
C ILE A 19 15.25 -9.36 5.65
N GLU A 20 15.53 -10.61 6.06
CA GLU A 20 15.58 -11.01 7.47
C GLU A 20 16.56 -10.14 8.29
N ARG A 21 17.70 -9.78 7.69
CA ARG A 21 18.67 -8.89 8.32
C ARG A 21 18.16 -7.46 8.44
N SER A 22 17.48 -6.96 7.40
CA SER A 22 16.84 -5.65 7.41
C SER A 22 15.76 -5.55 8.50
N GLU A 23 14.94 -6.59 8.63
CA GLU A 23 13.94 -6.72 9.70
C GLU A 23 14.60 -6.78 11.08
N SER A 24 15.69 -7.53 11.22
CA SER A 24 16.46 -7.59 12.46
C SER A 24 16.97 -6.22 12.89
N TYR A 25 17.43 -5.38 11.96
CA TYR A 25 17.81 -4.00 12.28
C TYR A 25 16.62 -3.20 12.80
N LEU A 26 15.46 -3.28 12.14
CA LEU A 26 14.25 -2.60 12.57
C LEU A 26 13.83 -3.03 13.98
N LEU A 27 13.77 -4.34 14.25
CA LEU A 27 13.40 -4.90 15.56
C LEU A 27 14.41 -4.52 16.65
N CYS A 28 15.68 -4.30 16.29
CA CYS A 28 16.72 -3.85 17.20
C CYS A 28 16.82 -2.32 17.32
N SER A 29 15.85 -1.56 16.78
CA SER A 29 15.84 -0.09 16.80
C SER A 29 17.01 0.58 16.04
N LEU A 30 17.64 -0.17 15.13
CA LEU A 30 18.68 0.32 14.21
C LEU A 30 18.00 0.85 12.95
N TYR A 31 17.23 1.93 13.10
CA TYR A 31 16.30 2.40 12.08
C TYR A 31 16.98 2.97 10.83
N GLU A 32 18.16 3.58 10.96
CA GLU A 32 18.92 4.07 9.80
C GLU A 32 19.49 2.90 8.99
N GLU A 33 20.04 1.88 9.66
CA GLU A 33 20.52 0.67 9.03
C GLU A 33 19.38 -0.11 8.37
N ALA A 34 18.23 -0.21 9.03
CA ALA A 34 17.03 -0.84 8.50
C ALA A 34 16.53 -0.11 7.25
N ALA A 35 16.39 1.22 7.30
CA ALA A 35 15.97 2.03 6.15
C ALA A 35 16.94 1.94 4.97
N SER A 36 18.24 2.05 5.24
CA SER A 36 19.28 1.96 4.22
C SER A 36 19.32 0.58 3.56
N SER A 37 19.25 -0.48 4.38
CA SER A 37 19.20 -1.87 3.92
C SER A 37 17.96 -2.13 3.07
N ALA A 38 16.76 -1.77 3.57
CA ALA A 38 15.51 -1.93 2.85
C ALA A 38 15.47 -1.16 1.52
N SER A 39 15.92 0.10 1.50
CA SER A 39 16.01 0.90 0.27
C SER A 39 16.95 0.24 -0.77
N SER A 40 18.08 -0.30 -0.32
CA SER A 40 19.02 -1.02 -1.18
C SER A 40 18.41 -2.29 -1.77
N ILE A 41 17.68 -3.07 -0.97
CA ILE A 41 16.98 -4.28 -1.41
C ILE A 41 15.92 -3.90 -2.46
N LEU A 42 15.06 -2.91 -2.18
CA LEU A 42 14.01 -2.46 -3.10
C LEU A 42 14.58 -1.97 -4.44
N LYS A 43 15.67 -1.19 -4.41
CA LYS A 43 16.37 -0.73 -5.64
C LYS A 43 16.97 -1.87 -6.47
N ARG A 44 17.27 -3.01 -5.85
CA ARG A 44 17.75 -4.20 -6.56
C ARG A 44 16.59 -5.02 -7.10
N LEU A 45 15.55 -5.21 -6.30
CA LEU A 45 14.33 -5.91 -6.73
C LEU A 45 13.67 -5.21 -7.92
N SER A 46 13.62 -3.88 -7.93
CA SER A 46 13.08 -3.10 -9.05
C SER A 46 13.92 -3.18 -10.33
N LYS A 47 15.22 -3.43 -10.22
CA LYS A 47 16.08 -3.71 -11.39
C LYS A 47 15.91 -5.14 -11.87
N HIS A 48 15.80 -6.09 -10.94
CA HIS A 48 15.58 -7.49 -11.28
C HIS A 48 14.23 -7.74 -11.94
N SER A 49 13.19 -6.95 -11.64
CA SER A 49 11.90 -7.06 -12.33
C SER A 49 11.98 -6.78 -13.84
N GLU A 50 12.99 -6.04 -14.30
CA GLU A 50 13.22 -5.79 -15.74
C GLU A 50 13.93 -6.96 -16.44
N ASP A 51 14.68 -7.79 -15.69
CA ASP A 51 15.50 -8.90 -16.19
C ASP A 51 14.81 -10.28 -16.06
N LEU A 52 13.70 -10.37 -15.33
CA LEU A 52 13.07 -11.63 -14.91
C LEU A 52 11.94 -12.08 -15.86
N GLU A 53 12.32 -12.73 -16.95
CA GLU A 53 11.43 -13.64 -17.72
C GLU A 53 11.27 -15.03 -17.02
N ALA A 54 11.79 -15.22 -15.79
CA ALA A 54 11.94 -16.56 -15.20
C ALA A 54 11.65 -16.70 -13.69
N GLY A 55 11.17 -15.66 -12.99
CA GLY A 55 10.85 -15.70 -11.56
C GLY A 55 9.35 -15.82 -11.27
N ASP A 56 8.97 -16.34 -10.08
CA ASP A 56 7.58 -16.30 -9.60
C ASP A 56 7.18 -14.85 -9.28
N PRO A 57 6.21 -14.26 -10.00
CA PRO A 57 5.76 -12.88 -9.76
C PRO A 57 5.22 -12.67 -8.33
N PHE A 58 4.67 -13.71 -7.71
CA PHE A 58 4.14 -13.65 -6.34
C PHE A 58 5.27 -13.53 -5.32
N GLU A 59 6.34 -14.31 -5.47
CA GLU A 59 7.51 -14.25 -4.58
C GLU A 59 8.19 -12.87 -4.64
N LEU A 60 8.31 -12.30 -5.85
CA LEU A 60 8.84 -10.95 -6.03
C LEU A 60 7.98 -9.88 -5.34
N TYR A 61 6.65 -10.00 -5.46
CA TYR A 61 5.73 -9.07 -4.81
C TYR A 61 5.83 -9.17 -3.28
N ASP A 62 5.93 -10.37 -2.73
CA ASP A 62 6.12 -10.59 -1.29
C ASP A 62 7.45 -10.00 -0.81
N MET A 63 8.54 -10.19 -1.56
CA MET A 63 9.84 -9.56 -1.31
C MET A 63 9.76 -8.02 -1.28
N LEU A 64 9.06 -7.43 -2.25
CA LEU A 64 8.86 -5.99 -2.34
C LEU A 64 8.00 -5.46 -1.17
N GLU A 65 6.95 -6.19 -0.80
CA GLU A 65 6.09 -5.83 0.33
C GLU A 65 6.90 -5.89 1.64
N SER A 66 7.61 -6.99 1.92
CA SER A 66 8.42 -7.13 3.16
C SER A 66 9.50 -6.06 3.29
N ALA A 67 10.33 -5.86 2.25
CA ALA A 67 11.35 -4.82 2.28
C ALA A 67 10.74 -3.41 2.37
N GLY A 68 9.63 -3.16 1.67
CA GLY A 68 8.87 -1.91 1.75
C GLY A 68 8.34 -1.62 3.15
N MET A 69 7.79 -2.63 3.82
CA MET A 69 7.28 -2.50 5.19
C MET A 69 8.38 -2.08 6.15
N VAL A 70 9.56 -2.70 6.04
CA VAL A 70 10.74 -2.30 6.84
C VAL A 70 11.09 -0.83 6.61
N LEU A 71 11.11 -0.38 5.34
CA LEU A 71 11.43 1.01 5.00
C LEU A 71 10.43 2.00 5.62
N VAL A 72 9.13 1.77 5.42
CA VAL A 72 8.07 2.68 5.88
C VAL A 72 7.99 2.72 7.41
N GLN A 73 8.15 1.59 8.08
CA GLN A 73 8.21 1.54 9.54
C GLN A 73 9.46 2.25 10.07
N SER A 74 10.62 2.07 9.44
CA SER A 74 11.85 2.77 9.81
C SER A 74 11.71 4.29 9.67
N PHE A 75 11.09 4.77 8.58
CA PHE A 75 10.85 6.20 8.35
C PHE A 75 9.96 6.81 9.43
N LYS A 76 8.89 6.11 9.83
CA LYS A 76 8.06 6.54 10.96
C LYS A 76 8.88 6.68 12.23
N GLN A 77 9.69 5.69 12.58
CA GLN A 77 10.51 5.71 13.80
C GLN A 77 11.58 6.81 13.79
N LEU A 78 12.06 7.19 12.60
CA LEU A 78 13.00 8.29 12.41
C LEU A 78 12.33 9.68 12.35
N GLY A 79 10.99 9.77 12.41
CA GLY A 79 10.27 11.03 12.21
C GLY A 79 10.36 11.57 10.77
N ARG A 80 10.61 10.69 9.80
CA ARG A 80 10.78 10.98 8.36
C ARG A 80 9.54 10.65 7.55
N THR A 81 8.36 10.62 8.18
CA THR A 81 7.08 10.27 7.55
C THR A 81 6.76 11.13 6.33
N SER A 82 7.14 12.41 6.35
CA SER A 82 6.98 13.32 5.20
C SER A 82 7.70 12.87 3.91
N GLU A 83 8.70 11.99 4.01
CA GLU A 83 9.48 11.48 2.88
C GLU A 83 8.89 10.21 2.26
N ILE A 84 7.97 9.51 2.95
CA ILE A 84 7.45 8.19 2.57
C ILE A 84 6.89 8.19 1.14
N LEU A 85 6.00 9.13 0.80
CA LEU A 85 5.34 9.13 -0.49
C LEU A 85 6.33 9.31 -1.66
N ASN A 86 7.33 10.17 -1.47
CA ASN A 86 8.34 10.43 -2.49
C ASN A 86 9.24 9.20 -2.69
N GLU A 87 9.69 8.57 -1.60
CA GLU A 87 10.51 7.37 -1.69
C GLU A 87 9.75 6.18 -2.32
N LEU A 88 8.49 5.98 -1.95
CA LEU A 88 7.67 4.93 -2.57
C LEU A 88 7.49 5.16 -4.08
N LYS A 89 7.24 6.41 -4.51
CA LYS A 89 7.17 6.76 -5.93
C LYS A 89 8.48 6.46 -6.67
N LEU A 90 9.62 6.78 -6.06
CA LEU A 90 10.94 6.52 -6.64
C LEU A 90 11.25 5.02 -6.77
N LEU A 91 10.79 4.20 -5.81
CA LEU A 91 11.12 2.78 -5.75
C LEU A 91 10.23 1.90 -6.62
N PHE A 92 8.96 2.27 -6.81
CA PHE A 92 7.96 1.44 -7.52
C PHE A 92 7.62 1.91 -8.93
N ALA A 93 8.30 2.94 -9.45
CA ALA A 93 8.12 3.58 -10.77
C ALA A 93 6.74 4.23 -11.01
N THR A 94 5.64 3.57 -10.63
CA THR A 94 4.27 4.08 -10.69
C THR A 94 3.57 3.83 -9.36
N VAL A 95 2.57 4.63 -9.01
CA VAL A 95 1.80 4.41 -7.77
C VAL A 95 1.00 3.10 -7.75
N PRO A 96 0.31 2.65 -8.82
CA PRO A 96 -0.49 1.43 -8.74
C PRO A 96 0.31 0.13 -8.60
N THR A 97 1.63 0.16 -8.83
CA THR A 97 2.52 -0.99 -8.62
C THR A 97 3.02 -1.10 -7.18
N ILE A 98 2.71 -0.12 -6.32
CA ILE A 98 3.03 -0.19 -4.89
C ILE A 98 2.14 -1.26 -4.23
N PRO A 99 2.72 -2.19 -3.45
CA PRO A 99 1.95 -3.17 -2.71
C PRO A 99 0.89 -2.52 -1.81
N VAL A 100 -0.33 -3.06 -1.80
CA VAL A 100 -1.47 -2.41 -1.11
C VAL A 100 -1.24 -2.23 0.38
N GLN A 101 -0.65 -3.22 1.07
CA GLN A 101 -0.37 -3.08 2.50
C GLN A 101 0.66 -1.96 2.74
N LEU A 102 1.70 -1.90 1.89
CA LEU A 102 2.69 -0.83 1.94
C LEU A 102 2.08 0.56 1.71
N LEU A 103 1.23 0.68 0.69
CA LEU A 103 0.46 1.89 0.39
C LEU A 103 -0.37 2.34 1.59
N LEU A 104 -1.16 1.43 2.16
CA LEU A 104 -2.07 1.71 3.28
C LEU A 104 -1.31 2.13 4.53
N THR A 105 -0.23 1.42 4.88
CA THR A 105 0.60 1.74 6.04
C THR A 105 1.26 3.10 5.87
N GLY A 106 1.87 3.36 4.71
CA GLY A 106 2.52 4.65 4.41
C GLY A 106 1.53 5.81 4.44
N ALA A 107 0.38 5.67 3.79
CA ALA A 107 -0.68 6.68 3.80
C ALA A 107 -1.23 6.94 5.21
N CYS A 108 -1.44 5.88 6.01
CA CYS A 108 -1.90 6.03 7.39
C CYS A 108 -0.90 6.80 8.25
N PHE A 109 0.41 6.49 8.17
CA PHE A 109 1.42 7.25 8.90
C PHE A 109 1.42 8.72 8.47
N TYR A 110 1.40 8.97 7.16
CA TYR A 110 1.36 10.30 6.59
C TYR A 110 0.18 11.13 7.12
N ILE A 111 -1.04 10.58 7.08
CA ILE A 111 -2.26 11.23 7.53
C ILE A 111 -2.26 11.42 9.05
N SER A 112 -1.85 10.42 9.84
CA SER A 112 -1.85 10.46 11.30
C SER A 112 -0.90 11.49 11.88
N GLU A 113 0.20 11.81 11.18
CA GLU A 113 1.12 12.88 11.55
C GLU A 113 0.67 14.27 11.05
N GLY A 114 -0.52 14.36 10.47
CA GLY A 114 -1.12 15.62 10.01
C GLY A 114 -0.56 16.13 8.69
N HIS A 115 0.19 15.31 7.95
CA HIS A 115 0.62 15.67 6.60
C HIS A 115 -0.56 15.51 5.64
N SER A 116 -0.93 16.59 4.96
CA SER A 116 -2.04 16.62 3.99
C SER A 116 -1.61 16.95 2.57
N HIS A 117 -0.36 17.41 2.37
CA HIS A 117 0.14 17.80 1.06
C HIS A 117 0.42 16.56 0.20
N GLY A 118 -0.12 16.51 -1.02
CA GLY A 118 0.18 15.47 -2.01
C GLY A 118 -0.43 14.08 -1.75
N ILE A 119 -0.87 13.75 -0.53
CA ILE A 119 -1.47 12.44 -0.22
C ILE A 119 -2.79 12.20 -0.95
N GLN A 120 -3.60 13.25 -1.15
CA GLN A 120 -4.84 13.15 -1.91
C GLN A 120 -4.55 12.73 -3.36
N GLU A 121 -3.68 13.48 -4.04
CA GLU A 121 -3.26 13.19 -5.42
C GLU A 121 -2.63 11.81 -5.52
N PHE A 122 -1.84 11.41 -4.53
CA PHE A 122 -1.20 10.10 -4.46
C PHE A 122 -2.22 8.95 -4.44
N LEU A 123 -3.24 9.04 -3.56
CA LEU A 123 -4.26 8.00 -3.46
C LEU A 123 -5.22 8.01 -4.65
N GLU A 124 -5.54 9.18 -5.21
CA GLU A 124 -6.33 9.29 -6.44
C GLU A 124 -5.60 8.69 -7.65
N GLU A 125 -4.28 8.89 -7.75
CA GLU A 125 -3.43 8.27 -8.76
C GLU A 125 -3.50 6.75 -8.66
N PHE A 126 -3.44 6.18 -7.45
CA PHE A 126 -3.65 4.75 -7.24
C PHE A 126 -5.04 4.31 -7.71
N LEU A 127 -6.11 4.91 -7.16
CA LEU A 127 -7.49 4.46 -7.32
C LEU A 127 -8.00 4.58 -8.75
N SER A 128 -7.53 5.58 -9.51
CA SER A 128 -7.94 5.84 -10.90
C SER A 128 -7.38 4.83 -11.90
N ARG A 129 -6.34 4.07 -11.53
CA ARG A 129 -5.68 3.11 -12.41
C ARG A 129 -6.30 1.73 -12.42
N TRP A 130 -7.34 1.48 -11.61
CA TRP A 130 -7.99 0.17 -11.52
C TRP A 130 -9.38 0.18 -12.15
N SER A 131 -9.72 -0.90 -12.85
CA SER A 131 -11.04 -1.11 -13.48
C SER A 131 -11.69 -2.39 -12.95
N PHE A 132 -12.98 -2.30 -12.59
CA PHE A 132 -13.72 -3.44 -12.10
C PHE A 132 -14.24 -4.29 -13.27
N VAL A 133 -13.73 -5.52 -13.41
CA VAL A 133 -14.06 -6.48 -14.48
C VAL A 133 -14.17 -7.88 -13.86
N ASN A 134 -15.24 -8.62 -14.17
CA ASN A 134 -15.43 -10.01 -13.71
C ASN A 134 -15.17 -10.22 -12.21
N GLU A 135 -15.78 -9.39 -11.35
CA GLU A 135 -15.68 -9.46 -9.88
C GLU A 135 -14.28 -9.14 -9.30
N GLN A 136 -13.36 -8.60 -10.09
CA GLN A 136 -12.01 -8.22 -9.66
C GLN A 136 -11.59 -6.86 -10.23
N TYR A 137 -10.57 -6.24 -9.64
CA TYR A 137 -9.97 -5.04 -10.19
C TYR A 137 -8.73 -5.37 -11.02
N VAL A 138 -8.71 -4.90 -12.26
CA VAL A 138 -7.60 -5.07 -13.20
C VAL A 138 -6.96 -3.71 -13.48
N LEU A 139 -5.63 -3.68 -13.53
CA LEU A 139 -4.88 -2.47 -13.86
C LEU A 139 -5.19 -2.00 -15.30
N VAL A 140 -5.58 -0.73 -15.44
CA VAL A 140 -5.92 -0.09 -16.71
C VAL A 140 -4.67 0.13 -17.55
N GLY A 141 -4.67 -0.40 -18.77
CA GLY A 141 -3.55 -0.27 -19.73
C GLY A 141 -2.71 -1.54 -19.91
N THR A 142 -3.06 -2.65 -19.26
CA THR A 142 -2.32 -3.92 -19.34
C THR A 142 -2.89 -4.89 -20.40
N GLY A 143 -3.84 -4.51 -21.25
CA GLY A 143 -4.38 -5.43 -22.26
C GLY A 143 -5.28 -4.80 -23.33
N ASP A 144 -4.70 -4.45 -24.47
CA ASP A 144 -5.40 -4.09 -25.71
C ASP A 144 -5.67 -5.30 -26.63
N ASN A 145 -5.56 -6.55 -26.14
CA ASN A 145 -5.97 -7.74 -26.89
C ASN A 145 -7.12 -8.44 -26.16
N ALA A 146 -8.33 -7.98 -26.46
CA ALA A 146 -9.55 -8.70 -26.17
C ALA A 146 -9.62 -9.96 -27.06
N ASP A 147 -9.05 -11.07 -26.60
CA ASP A 147 -9.50 -12.43 -27.00
C ASP A 147 -8.94 -13.57 -26.14
N ASP A 148 -7.89 -13.37 -25.32
CA ASP A 148 -7.44 -14.38 -24.36
C ASP A 148 -7.92 -14.05 -22.95
N ALA A 149 -9.17 -14.41 -22.66
CA ALA A 149 -9.71 -14.50 -21.30
C ALA A 149 -9.23 -15.78 -20.59
N GLU A 150 -7.98 -16.19 -20.81
CA GLU A 150 -7.34 -17.24 -20.05
C GLU A 150 -6.50 -16.60 -18.94
N LYS A 151 -7.16 -16.40 -17.80
CA LYS A 151 -6.55 -16.47 -16.47
C LYS A 151 -5.26 -15.64 -16.32
N CYS A 152 -5.40 -14.32 -16.38
CA CYS A 152 -4.31 -13.42 -16.01
C CYS A 152 -4.12 -13.42 -14.48
N ASP A 153 -3.60 -14.52 -13.92
CA ASP A 153 -3.17 -14.65 -12.51
C ASP A 153 -1.85 -13.88 -12.29
N GLY A 154 -1.75 -12.65 -12.82
CA GLY A 154 -0.57 -11.80 -12.70
C GLY A 154 -0.68 -10.77 -11.57
N PRO A 155 0.41 -10.04 -11.26
CA PRO A 155 0.46 -8.96 -10.25
C PRO A 155 -0.45 -7.75 -10.58
N PHE A 156 -1.25 -7.84 -11.64
CA PHE A 156 -2.18 -6.83 -12.12
C PHE A 156 -3.63 -7.11 -11.70
N LEU A 157 -3.85 -8.10 -10.84
CA LEU A 157 -5.13 -8.38 -10.21
C LEU A 157 -5.17 -7.87 -8.78
N LEU A 158 -6.24 -7.14 -8.47
CA LEU A 158 -6.52 -6.64 -7.14
C LEU A 158 -7.90 -7.12 -6.69
N GLY A 159 -7.92 -7.85 -5.57
CA GLY A 159 -9.17 -8.30 -4.95
C GLY A 159 -10.02 -7.11 -4.49
N VAL A 160 -11.35 -7.26 -4.60
CA VAL A 160 -12.32 -6.21 -4.23
C VAL A 160 -12.10 -5.70 -2.81
N ASP A 161 -11.87 -6.60 -1.85
CA ASP A 161 -11.66 -6.22 -0.46
C ASP A 161 -10.40 -5.35 -0.28
N LYS A 162 -9.28 -5.70 -0.96
CA LYS A 162 -8.05 -4.90 -0.91
C LYS A 162 -8.23 -3.51 -1.54
N TYR A 163 -8.96 -3.41 -2.66
CA TYR A 163 -9.29 -2.10 -3.25
C TYR A 163 -10.15 -1.26 -2.31
N LEU A 164 -11.15 -1.88 -1.68
CA LEU A 164 -12.03 -1.21 -0.73
C LEU A 164 -11.28 -0.71 0.52
N GLU A 165 -10.25 -1.42 1.00
CA GLU A 165 -9.41 -0.92 2.10
C GLU A 165 -8.74 0.43 1.75
N VAL A 166 -8.26 0.59 0.50
CA VAL A 166 -7.68 1.86 0.03
C VAL A 166 -8.75 2.95 -0.07
N VAL A 167 -9.93 2.59 -0.58
CA VAL A 167 -11.07 3.50 -0.65
C VAL A 167 -11.50 3.97 0.74
N GLU A 168 -11.57 3.09 1.73
CA GLU A 168 -11.93 3.43 3.10
C GLU A 168 -10.93 4.43 3.73
N VAL A 169 -9.63 4.22 3.54
CA VAL A 169 -8.61 5.18 4.00
C VAL A 169 -8.76 6.53 3.31
N TYR A 170 -8.92 6.54 1.98
CA TYR A 170 -9.08 7.78 1.22
C TYR A 170 -10.35 8.55 1.61
N VAL A 171 -11.50 7.89 1.60
CA VAL A 171 -12.80 8.55 1.83
C VAL A 171 -12.99 8.93 3.29
N LEU A 172 -12.71 8.03 4.22
CA LEU A 172 -13.09 8.23 5.63
C LEU A 172 -11.99 8.94 6.41
N LYS A 173 -10.73 8.51 6.26
CA LYS A 173 -9.62 9.07 7.03
C LYS A 173 -9.11 10.36 6.41
N LEU A 174 -8.87 10.38 5.09
CA LEU A 174 -8.35 11.57 4.44
C LEU A 174 -9.45 12.61 4.20
N LEU A 175 -10.40 12.35 3.30
CA LEU A 175 -11.40 13.35 2.92
C LEU A 175 -12.32 13.72 4.11
N GLY A 176 -12.92 12.69 4.73
CA GLY A 176 -13.92 12.89 5.78
C GLY A 176 -13.38 13.39 7.11
N THR A 177 -12.19 12.95 7.53
CA THR A 177 -11.66 13.25 8.86
C THR A 177 -10.54 14.28 8.83
N ASN A 178 -9.51 14.09 8.00
CA ASN A 178 -8.34 14.98 7.97
C ASN A 178 -8.63 16.30 7.25
N LEU A 179 -9.27 16.24 6.08
CA LEU A 179 -9.70 17.42 5.32
C LEU A 179 -11.06 17.97 5.79
N ASN A 180 -11.84 17.15 6.50
CA ASN A 180 -13.18 17.47 6.98
C ASN A 180 -14.14 17.93 5.84
N ASP A 181 -13.98 17.31 4.66
CA ASP A 181 -14.79 17.58 3.47
C ASP A 181 -15.71 16.39 3.16
N VAL A 182 -16.83 16.37 3.88
CA VAL A 182 -17.83 15.28 3.82
C VAL A 182 -18.58 15.26 2.49
N ASP A 183 -18.75 16.43 1.87
CA ASP A 183 -19.39 16.57 0.57
C ASP A 183 -18.51 15.98 -0.52
N LEU A 184 -17.20 16.27 -0.49
CA LEU A 184 -16.22 15.65 -1.39
C LEU A 184 -16.14 14.14 -1.17
N ALA A 185 -16.12 13.67 0.09
CA ALA A 185 -16.13 12.24 0.40
C ALA A 185 -17.36 11.53 -0.19
N SER A 186 -18.54 12.12 -0.06
CA SER A 186 -19.80 11.54 -0.58
C SER A 186 -19.83 11.56 -2.11
N SER A 187 -19.50 12.70 -2.72
CA SER A 187 -19.43 12.87 -4.17
C SER A 187 -18.44 11.90 -4.81
N TRP A 188 -17.29 11.66 -4.18
CA TRP A 188 -16.32 10.70 -4.70
C TRP A 188 -16.90 9.27 -4.73
N VAL A 189 -17.55 8.82 -3.65
CA VAL A 189 -18.14 7.48 -3.57
C VAL A 189 -19.27 7.30 -4.58
N GLU A 190 -20.11 8.32 -4.78
CA GLU A 190 -21.21 8.27 -5.76
C GLU A 190 -20.72 8.04 -7.19
N ASN A 191 -19.58 8.66 -7.53
CA ASN A 191 -18.99 8.62 -8.87
C ASN A 191 -17.97 7.49 -9.07
N ALA A 192 -17.50 6.84 -8.00
CA ALA A 192 -16.53 5.77 -8.08
C ALA A 192 -17.11 4.52 -8.78
N LYS A 193 -16.27 3.81 -9.52
CA LYS A 193 -16.62 2.57 -10.23
C LYS A 193 -16.65 1.35 -9.29
N LEU A 194 -17.38 1.48 -8.18
CA LEU A 194 -17.57 0.43 -7.18
C LEU A 194 -18.77 -0.46 -7.53
N PRO A 195 -18.74 -1.75 -7.15
CA PRO A 195 -19.92 -2.60 -7.10
C PRO A 195 -21.04 -1.92 -6.30
N GLU A 196 -22.28 -2.04 -6.77
CA GLU A 196 -23.42 -1.30 -6.21
C GLU A 196 -23.66 -1.62 -4.72
N ASP A 197 -23.58 -2.89 -4.34
CA ASP A 197 -23.71 -3.34 -2.95
C ASP A 197 -22.66 -2.66 -2.04
N ARG A 198 -21.42 -2.58 -2.51
CA ARG A 198 -20.30 -1.98 -1.77
C ARG A 198 -20.40 -0.45 -1.71
N ARG A 199 -20.84 0.17 -2.79
CA ARG A 199 -21.11 1.62 -2.85
C ARG A 199 -22.16 2.02 -1.82
N GLN A 200 -23.29 1.32 -1.76
CA GLN A 200 -24.37 1.60 -0.81
C GLN A 200 -23.93 1.44 0.64
N VAL A 201 -23.12 0.41 0.95
CA VAL A 201 -22.55 0.22 2.28
C VAL A 201 -21.63 1.39 2.65
N LEU A 202 -20.75 1.81 1.73
CA LEU A 202 -19.80 2.89 1.98
C LEU A 202 -20.51 4.25 2.15
N LEU A 203 -21.50 4.57 1.32
CA LEU A 203 -22.34 5.77 1.46
C LEU A 203 -23.07 5.83 2.80
N ARG A 204 -23.59 4.69 3.25
CA ARG A 204 -24.22 4.60 4.57
C ARG A 204 -23.19 4.82 5.68
N TYR A 205 -21.99 4.30 5.52
CA TYR A 205 -20.91 4.43 6.50
C TYR A 205 -20.39 5.87 6.58
N THR A 206 -20.11 6.54 5.45
CA THR A 206 -19.77 7.97 5.42
C THR A 206 -20.87 8.81 6.07
N HIS A 207 -22.13 8.59 5.72
CA HIS A 207 -23.24 9.34 6.32
C HIS A 207 -23.35 9.12 7.84
N CYS A 208 -23.16 7.88 8.32
CA CYS A 208 -23.29 7.56 9.74
C CYS A 208 -22.12 8.06 10.60
N ILE A 209 -20.92 8.18 10.03
CA ILE A 209 -19.70 8.55 10.78
C ILE A 209 -19.40 10.03 10.62
N LEU A 210 -19.47 10.55 9.41
CA LEU A 210 -19.00 11.89 9.09
C LEU A 210 -20.07 12.97 9.32
N LEU A 211 -21.36 12.63 9.30
CA LEU A 211 -22.46 13.60 9.50
C LEU A 211 -23.07 13.58 10.90
N LYS A 212 -22.56 12.76 11.83
CA LYS A 212 -22.98 12.89 13.24
C LYS A 212 -22.41 14.19 13.82
N PRO A 213 -23.23 15.06 14.43
CA PRO A 213 -22.73 16.27 15.05
C PRO A 213 -21.69 15.91 16.12
N LEU A 214 -20.58 16.67 16.15
CA LEU A 214 -19.49 16.63 17.13
C LEU A 214 -19.96 17.04 18.56
N THR A 215 -21.08 16.49 19.03
CA THR A 215 -21.56 16.68 20.38
C THR A 215 -21.31 15.40 21.17
N HIS A 216 -20.26 15.45 22.00
CA HIS A 216 -19.82 14.42 22.95
C HIS A 216 -19.19 13.15 22.36
N GLN A 217 -17.95 13.25 21.89
CA GLN A 217 -17.08 12.08 21.81
C GLN A 217 -16.44 11.83 23.19
N LYS A 218 -17.14 11.02 24.00
CA LYS A 218 -16.55 10.34 25.15
C LYS A 218 -16.02 9.01 24.63
N ASP A 219 -14.70 8.91 24.52
CA ASP A 219 -13.88 7.70 24.36
C ASP A 219 -14.25 6.73 23.18
N PRO A 220 -13.48 6.71 22.08
CA PRO A 220 -13.76 5.85 20.91
C PRO A 220 -13.28 4.40 21.06
N SER A 221 -13.12 3.88 22.29
CA SER A 221 -12.68 2.50 22.57
C SER A 221 -13.58 1.39 22.03
N HIS A 222 -14.78 1.71 21.52
CA HIS A 222 -15.72 0.72 20.95
C HIS A 222 -15.80 0.69 19.41
N LEU A 223 -15.10 1.57 18.70
CA LEU A 223 -15.05 1.54 17.22
C LEU A 223 -13.90 0.68 16.69
N CYS A 224 -13.08 0.11 17.58
CA CYS A 224 -11.89 -0.69 17.28
C CYS A 224 -12.14 -2.20 17.40
N TRP A 225 -12.92 -2.79 16.50
CA TRP A 225 -12.93 -4.26 16.35
C TRP A 225 -12.09 -4.77 15.18
N ARG A 226 -11.64 -3.88 14.27
CA ARG A 226 -10.83 -4.26 13.11
C ARG A 226 -9.46 -3.55 13.03
N MET A 227 -9.10 -2.76 14.03
CA MET A 227 -7.83 -2.00 14.11
C MET A 227 -6.82 -2.54 15.12
N LYS A 228 -6.91 -3.81 15.53
CA LYS A 228 -5.92 -4.41 16.46
C LYS A 228 -4.60 -4.87 15.83
N LEU A 229 -4.37 -4.62 14.55
CA LEU A 229 -3.15 -5.10 13.87
C LEU A 229 -2.13 -4.01 13.49
N ILE A 230 -2.38 -2.72 13.79
CA ILE A 230 -1.42 -1.64 13.44
C ILE A 230 -0.86 -0.92 14.69
N GLU A 231 -1.37 -1.19 15.88
CA GLU A 231 -0.91 -0.52 17.11
C GLU A 231 0.11 -1.33 17.94
N HIS A 232 0.59 -2.49 17.48
CA HIS A 232 1.54 -3.34 18.23
C HIS A 232 2.79 -3.73 17.42
N VAL A 233 3.27 -2.83 16.55
CA VAL A 233 4.64 -2.84 16.03
C VAL A 233 5.28 -1.48 16.28
#